data_AF-A0A5B7GD78-F1
#
_entry.id   AF-A0A5B7GD78-F1
#
_cell.length_a   1.000
_cell.length_b   1.000
_cell.length_c   1.000
_cell.angle_alpha   90.00
_cell.angle_beta   90.00
_cell.angle_gamma   90.00
#
_symmetry.space_group_name_H-M   'P 1'
#
loop_
_entity.id
_entity.type
_entity.pdbx_description
1 polymer ?
#
loop_
_entity_poly.entity_id
_entity_poly.type
_entity_poly.pdbx_seq_one_letter_code
_entity_poly.pdbx_strand_id
1 'polypeptide(L)' 'MSDGSRIVFRLSGTGSSGATVRMYVESYESDPSTFTKDAQDVLKPLVEIALSLAKLKEYTGRDKPTVIT' A
#
# COMPACT_ATOMS: atom_id res chain seq x y z
N MET A 1 4.49 13.42 5.58
CA MET A 1 5.48 12.34 5.74
C MET A 1 6.84 12.99 5.63
N SER A 2 7.45 13.29 6.78
CA SER A 2 8.78 13.94 6.89
C SER A 2 9.90 12.93 7.12
N ASP A 3 9.53 11.66 7.26
CA ASP A 3 10.34 10.48 7.56
C ASP A 3 10.90 9.78 6.32
N GLY A 4 10.53 10.21 5.12
CA GLY A 4 10.96 9.61 3.85
C GLY A 4 10.04 8.50 3.31
N SER A 5 9.00 8.15 4.08
CA SER A 5 7.99 7.15 3.70
C SER A 5 7.11 7.62 2.54
N ARG A 6 6.65 6.68 1.71
CA ARG A 6 5.88 6.96 0.49
C ARG A 6 4.72 5.97 0.30
N ILE A 7 3.61 6.50 -0.19
CA ILE A 7 2.48 5.71 -0.69
C ILE A 7 2.20 6.18 -2.13
N VAL A 8 2.15 5.25 -3.07
CA VAL A 8 1.87 5.54 -4.48
C VAL A 8 0.69 4.68 -4.96
N PHE A 9 -0.30 5.33 -5.54
CA PHE A 9 -1.42 4.67 -6.20
C PHE A 9 -1.28 4.78 -7.72
N ARG A 10 -1.51 3.67 -8.42
CA ARG A 10 -1.58 3.63 -9.87
C ARG A 10 -2.82 2.89 -10.33
N LEU A 11 -3.67 3.55 -11.10
CA LEU A 11 -4.74 2.91 -11.84
C LEU A 11 -4.20 2.46 -13.20
N SER A 12 -4.47 1.22 -13.58
CA SER A 12 -4.01 0.64 -14.85
C SER A 12 -5.07 -0.26 -15.48
N GLY A 13 -4.99 -0.49 -16.79
CA GLY A 13 -5.84 -1.46 -17.48
C GLY A 13 -7.31 -1.03 -17.59
N THR A 14 -7.62 0.23 -17.89
CA THR A 14 -9.02 0.72 -18.02
C THR A 14 -9.75 0.24 -19.29
N GLY A 15 -9.40 -0.94 -19.81
CA GLY A 15 -9.98 -1.54 -21.01
C GLY A 15 -11.18 -2.44 -20.71
N SER A 16 -11.53 -3.34 -21.64
CA SER A 16 -12.72 -4.20 -21.57
C SER A 16 -12.74 -5.19 -20.39
N SER A 17 -11.58 -5.52 -19.80
CA SER A 17 -11.47 -6.49 -18.70
C SER A 17 -11.51 -5.86 -17.30
N GLY A 18 -11.84 -4.56 -17.21
CA GLY A 18 -11.86 -3.81 -15.96
C GLY A 18 -10.47 -3.32 -15.52
N ALA A 19 -10.44 -2.40 -14.56
CA ALA A 19 -9.22 -1.72 -14.14
C ALA A 19 -8.55 -2.39 -12.92
N THR A 20 -7.23 -2.22 -12.83
CA THR A 20 -6.40 -2.65 -11.70
C THR A 20 -5.85 -1.42 -10.97
N VAL A 21 -6.17 -1.31 -9.68
CA VAL A 21 -5.51 -0.39 -8.76
C VAL A 21 -4.29 -1.09 -8.17
N ARG A 22 -3.12 -0.45 -8.25
CA ARG A 22 -1.89 -0.89 -7.59
C ARG A 22 -1.53 0.12 -6.52
N MET A 23 -1.27 -0.38 -5.32
CA MET A 23 -0.82 0.40 -4.17
C MET A 23 0.59 -0.03 -3.84
N TYR A 24 1.53 0.92 -3.86
CA TYR A 24 2.92 0.73 -3.45
C TYR A 24 3.11 1.46 -2.14
N VAL A 25 3.70 0.79 -1.15
CA VAL A 25 3.94 1.35 0.18
C VAL A 25 5.41 1.13 0.52
N GLU A 26 6.05 2.17 1.00
CA GLU A 26 7.47 2.17 1.35
C GLU A 26 7.66 2.95 2.65
N SER A 27 8.33 2.33 3.62
CA SER A 27 8.82 2.97 4.84
C SER A 27 10.32 3.12 4.71
N TYR A 28 10.84 4.34 4.88
CA TYR A 28 12.28 4.53 5.00
C TYR A 28 12.72 4.25 6.43
N GLU A 29 13.70 3.38 6.60
CA GLU A 29 14.22 2.97 7.89
C GLU A 29 15.73 3.21 7.95
N SER A 30 16.17 4.00 8.93
CA SER A 30 17.60 4.25 9.17
C SER A 30 18.16 3.53 10.39
N ASP A 31 17.30 2.92 11.21
CA ASP A 31 17.68 2.14 12.39
C ASP A 31 17.99 0.69 11.99
N PRO A 32 19.23 0.19 12.15
CA PRO A 32 19.59 -1.19 11.84
C PRO A 32 18.74 -2.23 12.59
N SER A 33 18.15 -1.88 13.73
CA SER A 33 17.27 -2.79 14.49
C SER A 33 15.98 -3.16 13.72
N THR A 34 15.60 -2.38 12.71
CA THR A 34 14.38 -2.62 11.92
C THR A 34 14.64 -3.45 10.67
N PHE A 35 15.90 -3.61 10.25
CA PHE A 35 16.25 -4.26 8.98
C PHE A 35 15.91 -5.75 8.94
N THR A 36 15.81 -6.39 10.10
CA THR A 36 15.47 -7.82 10.23
C THR A 36 14.00 -8.05 10.58
N LYS A 37 13.22 -6.99 10.77
CA LYS A 37 11.78 -7.10 11.04
C LYS A 37 11.04 -7.52 9.77
N ASP A 38 9.90 -8.17 9.95
CA ASP A 38 9.04 -8.51 8.84
C ASP A 38 8.51 -7.23 8.16
N ALA A 39 8.59 -7.18 6.84
CA ALA A 39 8.18 -6.01 6.08
C ALA A 39 6.68 -5.70 6.25
N GLN A 40 5.82 -6.71 6.42
CA GLN A 40 4.39 -6.49 6.65
C GLN A 40 4.15 -5.78 7.98
N ASP A 41 4.91 -6.11 9.02
CA ASP A 41 4.80 -5.46 10.33
C ASP A 41 5.25 -4.00 10.27
N VAL A 42 6.36 -3.72 9.58
CA VAL A 42 6.90 -2.36 9.41
C VAL A 42 5.96 -1.50 8.56
N LEU A 43 5.41 -2.05 7.47
CA LEU A 43 4.57 -1.31 6.52
C LEU A 43 3.12 -1.18 6.98
N LYS A 44 2.65 -2.00 7.94
CA LYS A 44 1.25 -2.04 8.38
C LYS A 44 0.66 -0.67 8.73
N PRO A 45 1.32 0.22 9.49
CA PRO A 45 0.77 1.53 9.81
C PRO A 45 0.53 2.38 8.55
N LEU A 46 1.45 2.34 7.58
CA LEU A 46 1.31 3.06 6.32
C LEU A 46 0.21 2.46 5.44
N VAL A 47 0.07 1.13 5.43
CA VAL A 47 -1.01 0.44 4.71
C VAL A 47 -2.38 0.84 5.28
N GLU A 48 -2.53 0.90 6.59
CA GLU A 48 -3.79 1.31 7.24
C GLU A 48 -4.15 2.76 6.88
N ILE A 49 -3.16 3.67 6.93
CA ILE A 49 -3.33 5.06 6.49
C ILE A 49 -3.73 5.11 5.00
N ALA A 50 -3.06 4.35 4.14
CA ALA A 50 -3.33 4.29 2.71
C ALA A 50 -4.77 3.84 2.42
N LEU A 51 -5.23 2.79 3.10
CA LEU A 51 -6.58 2.24 2.95
C LEU A 51 -7.66 3.20 3.47
N SER A 52 -7.40 3.85 4.60
CA SER A 52 -8.32 4.86 5.16
C SER A 52 -8.45 6.09 4.27
N LEU A 53 -7.36 6.54 3.65
CA LEU A 53 -7.36 7.72 2.77
C LEU A 53 -8.01 7.42 1.43
N ALA A 54 -7.61 6.32 0.78
CA ALA A 54 -8.07 5.98 -0.56
C ALA A 54 -9.47 5.35 -0.58
N LYS A 55 -10.01 4.91 0.58
CA LYS A 55 -11.33 4.29 0.71
C LYS A 55 -11.55 3.16 -0.29
N LEU A 56 -10.48 2.38 -0.57
CA LEU A 56 -10.51 1.36 -1.63
C LEU A 56 -11.62 0.33 -1.42
N LYS A 57 -11.88 -0.07 -0.17
CA LYS A 57 -12.99 -0.98 0.15
C LYS A 57 -14.34 -0.39 -0.24
N GLU A 58 -14.58 0.88 0.04
CA GLU A 58 -15.86 1.56 -0.29
C GLU A 58 -16.05 1.65 -1.82
N TYR A 59 -14.99 2.01 -2.55
CA TYR A 59 -15.09 2.23 -4.00
C TYR A 59 -14.99 0.96 -4.84
N THR A 60 -14.34 -0.10 -4.34
CA THR A 60 -14.08 -1.33 -5.11
C THR A 60 -14.82 -2.56 -4.57
N GLY A 61 -15.38 -2.48 -3.35
CA GLY A 61 -15.98 -3.61 -2.66
C GLY A 61 -14.99 -4.70 -2.23
N ARG A 62 -13.67 -4.43 -2.28
CA ARG A 62 -12.63 -5.41 -1.96
C ARG A 62 -12.19 -5.31 -0.50
N ASP A 63 -12.24 -6.41 0.22
CA ASP A 63 -11.73 -6.52 1.60
C ASP A 63 -10.21 -6.75 1.68
N LYS A 64 -9.61 -7.29 0.61
CA LYS A 64 -8.18 -7.62 0.55
C LYS A 64 -7.64 -7.47 -0.87
N PRO A 65 -6.32 -7.21 -1.03
CA PRO A 65 -5.71 -7.20 -2.35
C PRO A 65 -5.78 -8.59 -2.99
N THR A 66 -5.80 -8.62 -4.32
CA THR A 66 -5.75 -9.88 -5.07
C THR A 66 -4.35 -10.49 -5.08
N VAL A 67 -3.31 -9.67 -5.03
CA VAL A 67 -1.90 -10.08 -5.01
C VAL A 67 -1.14 -9.17 -4.05
N ILE A 68 -0.22 -9.76 -3.28
CA ILE A 68 0.80 -9.07 -2.46
C ILE A 68 2.17 -9.56 -2.94
N THR A 69 3.16 -8.66 -2.98
CA THR A 69 4.55 -8.95 -3.35
C THR A 69 5.47 -8.33 -2.32
#